data_AF-A0A7C7W2U8-F1
#
_entry.id   AF-A0A7C7W2U8-F1
#
_cell.length_a   1.000
_cell.length_b   1.000
_cell.length_c   1.000
_cell.angle_alpha   90.00
_cell.angle_beta   90.00
_cell.angle_gamma   90.00
#
_symmetry.space_group_name_H-M   'P 1'
#
loop_
_entity.id
_entity.type
_entity.pdbx_description
1 polymer ?
#
loop_
_entity_poly.entity_id
_entity_poly.type
_entity_poly.pdbx_seq_one_letter_code
_entity_poly.pdbx_strand_id
1 'polypeptide(L)'
;MSFLHYTFLGNQVWQYGAFFLILLGAGIAHWALRRLWGMILSRRPLGEERVQAALLSLSRRPLGVVLFLLALWGGLQVFTLPAGAIAFLRGMFLAVTTFLVVYALSKLTDVLFAYWAARAKRTATKLDDQVIPILSKVTKAFLWGVAVLLVLQNLGYNVSSLLAGLGIGGLAIALAAQETLSNFIGTLALLVDRPCEVGDRVQFEDVDGTVEAVGLRSTRIRTLDGTVVSVPNRLMANAKINNIAKRPTIKNMYTVGIVYDTPYEKLQEALRILREVLAGHPSTDNYWVYFKEFGPYSLNILVIHWCKYTAYQKFLEATEEINLEIKRRFEEAGIEFAFPTQTIQVQGLPPLGKS
;
A
#
# COMPACT_ATOMS: atom_id res chain seq x y z
N MET A 1 0.35 -29.39 71.84
CA MET A 1 0.77 -28.83 70.54
C MET A 1 1.99 -29.56 69.94
N SER A 2 1.98 -30.90 69.85
CA SER A 2 3.15 -31.69 69.37
C SER A 2 2.94 -32.39 68.02
N PHE A 3 1.69 -32.48 67.54
CA PHE A 3 1.35 -33.19 66.30
C PHE A 3 1.78 -32.45 65.02
N LEU A 4 1.85 -31.11 65.06
CA LEU A 4 2.16 -30.29 63.88
C LEU A 4 3.62 -30.40 63.40
N HIS A 5 4.54 -30.75 64.30
CA HIS A 5 5.96 -30.93 63.98
C HIS A 5 6.35 -32.40 63.75
N TYR A 6 5.38 -33.32 63.75
CA TYR A 6 5.63 -34.72 63.43
C TYR A 6 6.13 -34.83 61.99
N THR A 7 7.20 -35.60 61.77
CA THR A 7 7.80 -35.77 60.46
C THR A 7 7.22 -37.00 59.77
N PHE A 8 6.63 -36.79 58.61
CA PHE A 8 6.10 -37.84 57.75
C PHE A 8 6.70 -37.65 56.35
N LEU A 9 7.32 -38.69 55.78
CA LEU A 9 8.01 -38.63 54.47
C LEU A 9 8.98 -37.42 54.34
N GLY A 10 9.76 -37.16 55.39
CA GLY A 10 10.78 -36.08 55.39
C GLY A 10 10.23 -34.66 55.52
N ASN A 11 8.92 -34.49 55.75
CA ASN A 11 8.24 -33.20 55.85
C ASN A 11 7.37 -33.13 57.11
N GLN A 12 7.18 -31.94 57.69
CA GLN A 12 6.36 -31.73 58.89
C GLN A 12 4.86 -31.74 58.55
N VAL A 13 4.02 -32.28 59.43
CA VAL A 13 2.55 -32.38 59.22
C VAL A 13 1.89 -31.03 58.88
N TRP A 14 2.38 -29.90 59.42
CA TRP A 14 1.85 -28.58 59.06
C TRP A 14 2.05 -28.21 57.58
N GLN A 15 3.09 -28.73 56.91
CA GLN A 15 3.38 -28.46 55.49
C GLN A 15 2.29 -29.05 54.58
N TYR A 16 1.80 -30.24 54.93
CA TYR A 16 0.65 -30.86 54.26
C TYR A 16 -0.62 -30.02 54.46
N GLY A 17 -0.87 -29.53 55.68
CA GLY A 17 -2.00 -28.64 55.97
C GLY A 17 -1.95 -27.34 55.16
N ALA A 18 -0.77 -26.70 55.08
CA ALA A 18 -0.55 -25.49 54.29
C ALA A 18 -0.75 -25.74 52.79
N PHE A 19 -0.29 -26.88 52.25
CA PHE A 19 -0.50 -27.28 50.86
C PHE A 19 -1.99 -27.39 50.50
N PHE A 20 -2.77 -28.10 51.31
CA PHE A 20 -4.22 -28.23 51.10
C PHE A 20 -4.94 -26.89 51.23
N LEU A 21 -4.53 -26.01 52.17
CA LEU A 21 -5.10 -24.66 52.31
C LEU A 21 -4.81 -23.78 51.07
N ILE A 22 -3.62 -23.85 50.50
CA ILE A 22 -3.25 -23.12 49.27
C ILE A 22 -4.09 -23.60 48.08
N LEU A 23 -4.25 -24.92 47.91
CA LEU A 23 -5.10 -25.49 46.85
C LEU A 23 -6.58 -25.11 47.03
N LEU A 24 -7.08 -25.15 48.27
CA LEU A 24 -8.46 -24.80 48.59
C LEU A 24 -8.70 -23.30 48.36
N GLY A 25 -7.76 -22.44 48.76
CA GLY A 25 -7.77 -21.01 48.48
C GLY A 25 -7.79 -20.70 46.98
N ALA A 26 -7.02 -21.43 46.17
CA ALA A 26 -7.02 -21.29 44.72
C ALA A 26 -8.33 -21.76 44.07
N GLY A 27 -8.93 -22.83 44.59
CA GLY A 27 -10.27 -23.29 44.19
C GLY A 27 -11.35 -22.23 44.47
N ILE A 28 -11.30 -21.60 45.65
CA ILE A 28 -12.19 -20.49 46.02
C ILE A 28 -11.94 -19.27 45.12
N ALA A 29 -10.68 -18.90 44.88
CA ALA A 29 -10.32 -17.79 44.00
C ALA A 29 -10.82 -18.02 42.57
N HIS A 30 -10.67 -19.24 42.03
CA HIS A 30 -11.23 -19.61 40.73
C HIS A 30 -12.75 -19.50 40.69
N TRP A 31 -13.45 -20.00 41.72
CA TRP A 31 -14.90 -19.90 41.84
C TRP A 31 -15.36 -18.43 41.91
N ALA A 32 -14.69 -17.61 42.72
CA ALA A 32 -14.99 -16.19 42.86
C ALA A 32 -14.76 -15.42 41.56
N LEU A 33 -13.62 -15.63 40.88
CA LEU A 33 -13.34 -15.02 39.58
C LEU A 33 -14.40 -15.42 38.54
N ARG A 34 -14.76 -16.71 38.48
CA ARG A 34 -15.80 -17.21 37.56
C ARG A 34 -17.14 -16.51 37.81
N ARG A 35 -17.49 -16.28 39.07
CA ARG A 35 -18.76 -15.66 39.47
C ARG A 35 -18.77 -14.16 39.17
N LEU A 36 -17.69 -13.44 39.47
CA LEU A 36 -17.52 -12.01 39.14
C LEU A 36 -17.52 -11.76 37.63
N TRP A 37 -16.79 -12.57 36.87
CA TRP A 37 -16.73 -12.44 35.41
C TRP A 37 -18.09 -12.73 34.75
N GLY A 38 -18.85 -13.70 35.29
CA GLY A 38 -20.23 -13.97 34.88
C GLY A 38 -21.17 -12.79 35.10
N MET A 39 -21.01 -12.05 36.22
CA MET A 39 -21.81 -10.86 36.52
C MET A 39 -21.47 -9.64 35.66
N ILE A 40 -20.19 -9.47 35.29
CA ILE A 40 -19.74 -8.34 34.46
C ILE A 40 -20.20 -8.51 33.01
N LEU A 41 -20.08 -9.73 32.45
CA LEU A 41 -20.51 -10.04 31.08
C LEU A 41 -22.03 -10.04 30.92
N SER A 42 -22.81 -10.32 31.97
CA SER A 42 -24.27 -10.22 31.92
C SER A 42 -24.79 -8.78 31.97
N ARG A 43 -23.94 -7.81 32.37
CA ARG A 43 -24.31 -6.40 32.53
C ARG A 43 -23.95 -5.50 31.34
N ARG A 44 -23.17 -6.00 30.38
CA ARG A 44 -22.84 -5.27 29.15
C ARG A 44 -23.22 -6.09 27.92
N PRO A 45 -24.28 -5.72 27.18
CA PRO A 45 -24.55 -6.33 25.88
C PRO A 45 -23.44 -5.91 24.91
N LEU A 46 -22.44 -6.77 24.74
CA LEU A 46 -21.47 -6.66 23.66
C LEU A 46 -22.19 -7.11 22.38
N GLY A 47 -22.29 -6.22 21.40
CA GLY A 47 -23.24 -6.30 20.28
C GLY A 47 -23.11 -7.44 19.26
N GLU A 48 -22.31 -8.48 19.50
CA GLU A 48 -22.21 -9.64 18.62
C GLU A 48 -22.13 -10.95 19.43
N GLU A 49 -23.12 -11.85 19.27
CA GLU A 49 -23.18 -13.16 19.95
C GLU A 49 -21.89 -13.98 19.81
N ARG A 50 -21.21 -13.86 18.66
CA ARG A 50 -19.94 -14.55 18.39
C ARG A 50 -18.78 -13.99 19.20
N VAL A 51 -18.69 -12.66 19.37
CA VAL A 51 -17.68 -12.01 20.21
C VAL A 51 -17.92 -12.34 21.67
N GLN A 52 -19.19 -12.40 22.09
CA GLN A 52 -19.55 -12.81 23.43
C GLN A 52 -19.21 -14.29 23.68
N ALA A 53 -19.53 -15.20 22.75
CA ALA A 53 -19.17 -16.62 22.83
C ALA A 53 -17.64 -16.84 22.83
N ALA A 54 -16.92 -16.07 22.03
CA ALA A 54 -15.47 -16.03 21.97
C ALA A 54 -14.84 -15.58 23.31
N LEU A 55 -15.27 -14.43 23.85
CA LEU A 55 -14.81 -13.92 25.15
C LEU A 55 -15.15 -14.86 26.30
N LEU A 56 -16.34 -15.49 26.26
CA LEU A 56 -16.74 -16.51 27.23
C LEU A 56 -15.86 -17.77 27.13
N SER A 57 -15.42 -18.15 25.93
CA SER A 57 -14.51 -19.29 25.72
C SER A 57 -13.07 -19.00 26.18
N LEU A 58 -12.60 -17.75 26.10
CA LEU A 58 -11.31 -17.30 26.61
C LEU A 58 -11.24 -17.29 28.14
N SER A 59 -12.33 -16.92 28.82
CA SER A 59 -12.33 -16.74 30.27
C SER A 59 -12.54 -18.03 31.07
N ARG A 60 -13.30 -19.00 30.55
CA ARG A 60 -13.83 -20.10 31.38
C ARG A 60 -12.88 -21.26 31.69
N ARG A 61 -11.83 -21.51 30.90
CA ARG A 61 -10.96 -22.69 31.05
C ARG A 61 -9.48 -22.39 31.34
N PRO A 62 -8.77 -21.50 30.62
CA PRO A 62 -7.32 -21.34 30.82
C PRO A 62 -6.99 -20.63 32.14
N LEU A 63 -7.81 -19.67 32.59
CA LEU A 63 -7.55 -18.90 33.81
C LEU A 63 -7.62 -19.77 35.08
N GLY A 64 -8.55 -20.72 35.12
CA GLY A 64 -8.65 -21.69 36.22
C GLY A 64 -7.46 -22.64 36.28
N VAL A 65 -6.97 -23.08 35.11
CA VAL A 65 -5.79 -23.94 35.04
C VAL A 65 -4.53 -23.16 35.47
N VAL A 66 -4.38 -21.89 35.08
CA VAL A 66 -3.25 -21.04 35.53
C VAL A 66 -3.26 -20.83 37.05
N LEU A 67 -4.41 -20.48 37.63
CA LEU A 67 -4.54 -20.31 39.09
C LEU A 67 -4.27 -21.62 39.84
N PHE A 68 -4.78 -22.75 39.32
CA PHE A 68 -4.51 -24.06 39.89
C PHE A 68 -3.01 -24.41 39.84
N LEU A 69 -2.33 -24.14 38.73
CA LEU A 69 -0.90 -24.40 38.60
C LEU A 69 -0.06 -23.50 39.48
N LEU A 70 -0.41 -22.23 39.61
CA LEU A 70 0.27 -21.30 40.52
C LEU A 70 0.13 -21.74 41.98
N ALA A 71 -1.05 -22.23 42.36
CA ALA A 71 -1.30 -22.77 43.69
C ALA A 71 -0.59 -24.11 43.92
N LEU A 72 -0.55 -24.98 42.91
CA LEU A 72 0.20 -26.22 42.94
C LEU A 72 1.71 -25.93 43.10
N TRP A 73 2.24 -24.97 42.33
CA TRP A 73 3.64 -24.53 42.43
C TRP A 73 3.95 -23.92 43.81
N GLY A 74 3.13 -22.97 44.26
CA GLY A 74 3.29 -22.32 45.56
C GLY A 74 3.15 -23.30 46.73
N GLY A 75 2.26 -24.28 46.61
CA GLY A 75 2.12 -25.35 47.61
C GLY A 75 3.30 -26.31 47.61
N LEU A 76 3.85 -26.67 46.45
CA LEU A 76 5.02 -27.54 46.34
C LEU A 76 6.30 -26.91 46.92
N GLN A 77 6.38 -25.58 46.96
CA GLN A 77 7.48 -24.84 47.61
C GLN A 77 7.49 -24.99 49.15
N VAL A 78 6.38 -25.41 49.75
CA VAL A 78 6.28 -25.61 51.20
C VAL A 78 6.98 -26.91 51.64
N PHE A 79 7.21 -27.85 50.71
CA PHE A 79 7.86 -29.12 50.97
C PHE A 79 9.38 -29.06 50.75
N THR A 80 10.15 -29.76 51.58
CA THR A 80 11.57 -30.03 51.36
C THR A 80 11.73 -31.20 50.41
N LEU A 81 11.90 -30.90 49.13
CA LEU A 81 12.05 -31.87 48.05
C LEU A 81 13.53 -32.03 47.63
N PRO A 82 13.93 -33.22 47.12
CA PRO A 82 15.25 -33.41 46.51
C PRO A 82 15.46 -32.45 45.32
N ALA A 83 16.69 -31.98 45.11
CA ALA A 83 17.01 -31.01 44.05
C ALA A 83 16.55 -31.44 42.65
N GLY A 84 16.67 -32.74 42.33
CA GLY A 84 16.19 -33.30 41.05
C GLY A 84 14.66 -33.21 40.88
N ALA A 85 13.90 -33.42 41.96
CA ALA A 85 12.44 -33.27 41.93
C ALA A 85 12.03 -31.81 41.76
N ILE A 86 12.72 -30.87 42.41
CA ILE A 86 12.47 -29.42 42.25
C ILE A 86 12.76 -28.99 40.80
N ALA A 87 13.87 -29.44 40.21
CA ALA A 87 14.21 -29.13 38.83
C ALA A 87 13.16 -29.68 37.84
N PHE A 88 12.72 -30.93 38.02
CA PHE A 88 11.66 -31.54 37.21
C PHE A 88 10.33 -30.79 37.32
N LEU A 89 9.89 -30.49 38.55
CA LEU A 89 8.66 -29.74 38.80
C LEU A 89 8.72 -28.33 38.21
N ARG A 90 9.87 -27.66 38.26
CA ARG A 90 10.08 -26.34 37.66
C ARG A 90 9.96 -26.40 36.14
N GLY A 91 10.61 -27.38 35.51
CA GLY A 91 10.54 -27.60 34.06
C GLY A 91 9.12 -27.89 33.60
N MET A 92 8.40 -28.77 34.31
CA MET A 92 7.00 -29.11 34.02
C MET A 92 6.09 -27.90 34.20
N PHE A 93 6.23 -27.15 35.31
CA PHE A 93 5.46 -25.94 35.55
C PHE A 93 5.68 -24.91 34.43
N LEU A 94 6.92 -24.68 34.02
CA LEU A 94 7.24 -23.74 32.95
C LEU A 94 6.71 -24.21 31.59
N ALA A 95 6.80 -25.50 31.28
CA ALA A 95 6.26 -26.06 30.04
C ALA A 95 4.73 -25.89 29.98
N VAL A 96 4.03 -26.22 31.06
CA VAL A 96 2.57 -26.11 31.11
C VAL A 96 2.12 -24.66 31.08
N THR A 97 2.78 -23.76 31.83
CA THR A 97 2.47 -22.32 31.80
C THR A 97 2.72 -21.71 30.42
N THR A 98 3.84 -22.04 29.77
CA THR A 98 4.16 -21.60 28.40
C THR A 98 3.10 -22.10 27.41
N PHE A 99 2.74 -23.38 27.49
CA PHE A 99 1.65 -23.97 26.69
C PHE A 99 0.33 -23.23 26.89
N LEU A 100 -0.05 -22.92 28.13
CA LEU A 100 -1.31 -22.22 28.44
C LEU A 100 -1.31 -20.78 27.92
N VAL A 101 -0.21 -20.06 28.09
CA VAL A 101 -0.08 -18.68 27.56
C VAL A 101 -0.19 -18.71 26.04
N VAL A 102 0.52 -19.60 25.36
CA VAL A 102 0.48 -19.73 23.89
C VAL A 102 -0.88 -20.20 23.40
N TYR A 103 -1.51 -21.15 24.10
CA TYR A 103 -2.87 -21.57 23.82
C TYR A 103 -3.87 -20.40 23.96
N ALA A 104 -3.77 -19.61 25.03
CA ALA A 104 -4.60 -18.43 25.23
C ALA A 104 -4.37 -17.38 24.13
N LEU A 105 -3.12 -17.11 23.75
CA LEU A 105 -2.79 -16.23 22.62
C LEU A 105 -3.34 -16.78 21.30
N SER A 106 -3.24 -18.08 21.04
CA SER A 106 -3.79 -18.71 19.82
C SER A 106 -5.32 -18.66 19.76
N LYS A 107 -6.00 -18.64 20.92
CA LYS A 107 -7.43 -18.40 21.00
C LYS A 107 -7.75 -16.93 20.83
N LEU A 108 -6.94 -16.03 21.37
CA LEU A 108 -7.07 -14.60 21.11
C LEU A 108 -6.95 -14.30 19.61
N THR A 109 -6.01 -14.94 18.90
CA THR A 109 -5.91 -14.78 17.44
C THR A 109 -7.18 -15.29 16.74
N ASP A 110 -7.74 -16.44 17.14
CA ASP A 110 -9.04 -16.90 16.61
C ASP A 110 -10.15 -15.86 16.77
N VAL A 111 -10.23 -15.21 17.93
CA VAL A 111 -11.25 -14.20 18.20
C VAL A 111 -11.02 -12.93 17.39
N LEU A 112 -9.78 -12.45 17.32
CA LEU A 112 -9.42 -11.26 16.54
C LEU A 112 -9.72 -11.48 15.06
N PHE A 113 -9.32 -12.62 14.50
CA PHE A 113 -9.57 -12.94 13.10
C PHE A 113 -11.04 -13.22 12.81
N ALA A 114 -11.79 -13.84 13.73
CA ALA A 114 -13.23 -14.01 13.59
C ALA A 114 -13.98 -12.67 13.64
N TYR A 115 -13.54 -11.73 14.49
CA TYR A 115 -14.07 -10.38 14.55
C TYR A 115 -13.78 -9.59 13.26
N TRP A 116 -12.55 -9.65 12.76
CA TRP A 116 -12.19 -9.05 11.47
C TRP A 116 -12.98 -9.66 10.31
N ALA A 117 -13.14 -10.99 10.26
CA ALA A 117 -13.93 -11.67 9.24
C ALA A 117 -15.42 -11.29 9.30
N ALA A 118 -15.99 -11.15 10.50
CA ALA A 118 -17.38 -10.70 10.67
C ALA A 118 -17.59 -9.27 10.17
N ARG A 119 -16.59 -8.39 10.37
CA ARG A 119 -16.64 -7.01 9.88
C ARG A 119 -16.37 -6.90 8.38
N ALA A 120 -15.48 -7.74 7.85
CA ALA A 120 -15.16 -7.84 6.44
C ALA A 120 -16.34 -8.31 5.58
N LYS A 121 -17.24 -9.16 6.11
CA LYS A 121 -18.48 -9.56 5.42
C LYS A 121 -19.45 -8.41 5.13
N ARG A 122 -19.24 -7.21 5.70
CA ARG A 122 -19.99 -5.99 5.33
C ARG A 122 -19.38 -5.26 4.13
N THR A 123 -18.27 -5.75 3.61
CA THR A 123 -17.54 -5.23 2.44
C THR A 123 -17.56 -6.31 1.35
N ALA A 124 -17.80 -5.94 0.09
CA ALA A 124 -18.09 -6.89 -1.01
C ALA A 124 -16.90 -7.75 -1.49
N THR A 125 -15.78 -7.77 -0.76
CA THR A 125 -14.51 -8.27 -1.26
C THR A 125 -14.24 -9.71 -0.82
N LYS A 126 -14.25 -10.66 -1.77
CA LYS A 126 -13.97 -12.10 -1.55
C LYS A 126 -12.53 -12.42 -1.08
N LEU A 127 -11.64 -11.43 -1.05
CA LEU A 127 -10.24 -11.59 -0.66
C LEU A 127 -10.08 -11.84 0.85
N ASP A 128 -10.93 -11.21 1.67
CA ASP A 128 -10.84 -11.30 3.13
C ASP A 128 -11.11 -12.73 3.62
N ASP A 129 -12.01 -13.45 2.94
CA ASP A 129 -12.39 -14.82 3.29
C ASP A 129 -11.25 -15.84 3.10
N GLN A 130 -10.25 -15.53 2.25
CA GLN A 130 -9.12 -16.42 1.98
C GLN A 130 -7.84 -15.99 2.72
N VAL A 131 -7.58 -14.68 2.82
CA VAL A 131 -6.37 -14.15 3.47
C VAL A 131 -6.44 -14.32 5.00
N ILE A 132 -7.59 -14.08 5.61
CA ILE A 132 -7.75 -14.13 7.08
C ILE A 132 -7.41 -15.51 7.66
N PRO A 133 -7.92 -16.65 7.12
CA PRO A 133 -7.58 -17.97 7.63
C PRO A 133 -6.09 -18.32 7.46
N ILE A 134 -5.46 -17.91 6.36
CA ILE A 134 -4.03 -18.15 6.10
C ILE A 134 -3.20 -17.40 7.14
N LEU A 135 -3.48 -16.11 7.34
CA LEU A 135 -2.73 -15.29 8.30
C LEU A 135 -2.89 -15.82 9.73
N SER A 136 -4.09 -16.23 10.13
CA SER A 136 -4.34 -16.89 11.43
C SER A 136 -3.49 -18.16 11.61
N LYS A 137 -3.44 -19.04 10.59
CA LYS A 137 -2.62 -20.25 10.63
C LYS A 137 -1.13 -19.94 10.76
N VAL A 138 -0.62 -18.96 9.99
CA VAL A 138 0.79 -18.54 10.04
C VAL A 138 1.15 -17.96 11.40
N THR A 139 0.33 -17.05 11.94
CA THR A 139 0.56 -16.47 13.28
C THR A 139 0.56 -17.56 14.36
N LYS A 140 -0.34 -18.54 14.29
CA LYS A 140 -0.35 -19.66 15.25
C LYS A 140 0.86 -20.56 15.11
N ALA A 141 1.28 -20.88 13.89
CA ALA A 141 2.49 -21.67 13.65
C ALA A 141 3.71 -20.96 14.26
N PHE A 142 3.82 -19.64 14.09
CA PHE A 142 4.85 -18.82 14.71
C PHE A 142 4.79 -18.86 16.25
N LEU A 143 3.61 -18.64 16.85
CA LEU A 143 3.43 -18.68 18.31
C LEU A 143 3.83 -20.04 18.89
N TRP A 144 3.42 -21.14 18.26
CA TRP A 144 3.80 -22.49 18.69
C TRP A 144 5.27 -22.79 18.49
N GLY A 145 5.88 -22.31 17.39
CA GLY A 145 7.33 -22.41 17.19
C GLY A 145 8.13 -21.74 18.31
N VAL A 146 7.75 -20.51 18.67
CA VAL A 146 8.35 -19.78 19.81
C VAL A 146 8.13 -20.53 21.12
N ALA A 147 6.94 -21.08 21.35
CA ALA A 147 6.64 -21.87 22.55
C ALA A 147 7.58 -23.06 22.73
N VAL A 148 7.81 -23.83 21.65
CA VAL A 148 8.72 -24.98 21.67
C VAL A 148 10.14 -24.55 22.03
N LEU A 149 10.62 -23.45 21.45
CA LEU A 149 11.95 -22.92 21.77
C LEU A 149 12.08 -22.50 23.24
N LEU A 150 11.08 -21.80 23.78
CA LEU A 150 11.08 -21.40 25.19
C LEU A 150 11.11 -22.60 26.13
N VAL A 151 10.36 -23.66 25.83
CA VAL A 151 10.36 -24.88 26.63
C VAL A 151 11.72 -25.58 26.55
N LEU A 152 12.29 -25.76 25.34
CA LEU A 152 13.60 -26.38 25.16
C LEU A 152 14.72 -25.62 25.90
N GLN A 153 14.71 -24.29 25.82
CA GLN A 153 15.69 -23.44 26.51
C GLN A 153 15.63 -23.63 28.03
N ASN A 154 14.43 -23.72 28.59
CA ASN A 154 14.24 -23.92 30.03
C ASN A 154 14.54 -25.34 30.51
N LEU A 155 14.48 -26.33 29.61
CA LEU A 155 14.96 -27.68 29.88
C LEU A 155 16.49 -27.81 29.81
N GLY A 156 17.20 -26.71 29.52
CA GLY A 156 18.67 -26.67 29.46
C GLY A 156 19.25 -26.99 28.09
N TYR A 157 18.42 -27.16 27.05
CA TYR A 157 18.92 -27.30 25.68
C TYR A 157 19.43 -25.95 25.15
N ASN A 158 20.55 -26.00 24.44
CA ASN A 158 21.06 -24.83 23.73
C ASN A 158 20.22 -24.58 22.47
N VAL A 159 19.34 -23.58 22.54
CA VAL A 159 18.47 -23.19 21.42
C VAL A 159 19.17 -22.24 20.43
N SER A 160 20.41 -21.83 20.67
CA SER A 160 21.12 -20.88 19.79
C SER A 160 21.30 -21.43 18.38
N SER A 161 21.59 -22.72 18.21
CA SER A 161 21.70 -23.34 16.88
C SER A 161 20.35 -23.38 16.14
N LEU A 162 19.25 -23.64 16.86
CA LEU A 162 17.89 -23.61 16.30
C LEU A 162 17.48 -22.18 15.92
N LEU A 163 17.75 -21.21 16.79
CA LEU A 163 17.50 -19.80 16.52
C LEU A 163 18.33 -19.30 15.35
N ALA A 164 19.60 -19.70 15.23
CA ALA A 164 20.44 -19.37 14.09
C ALA A 164 19.87 -19.94 12.77
N GLY A 165 19.48 -21.22 12.77
CA GLY A 165 18.84 -21.85 11.62
C GLY A 165 17.52 -21.17 11.21
N LEU A 166 16.66 -20.85 12.19
CA LEU A 166 15.41 -20.11 11.97
C LEU A 166 15.67 -18.67 11.50
N GLY A 167 16.74 -18.03 11.95
CA GLY A 167 17.15 -16.71 11.50
C GLY A 167 17.52 -16.71 10.01
N ILE A 168 18.33 -17.68 9.58
CA ILE A 168 18.70 -17.84 8.15
C ILE A 168 17.47 -18.20 7.31
N GLY A 169 16.64 -19.13 7.79
CA GLY A 169 15.38 -19.49 7.11
C GLY A 169 14.40 -18.31 7.02
N GLY A 170 14.31 -17.51 8.07
CA GLY A 170 13.50 -16.29 8.12
C GLY A 170 14.00 -15.23 7.14
N LEU A 171 15.32 -15.05 7.02
CA LEU A 171 15.90 -14.15 6.03
C LEU A 171 15.57 -14.60 4.60
N ALA A 172 15.67 -15.89 4.30
CA ALA A 172 15.30 -16.43 2.98
C ALA A 172 13.83 -16.16 2.65
N ILE A 173 12.92 -16.36 3.60
CA ILE A 173 11.49 -16.04 3.43
C ILE A 173 11.28 -14.53 3.24
N ALA A 174 11.98 -13.69 4.01
CA ALA A 174 11.88 -12.23 3.89
C ALA A 174 12.33 -11.73 2.52
N LEU A 175 13.44 -12.27 2.00
CA LEU A 175 13.93 -11.97 0.65
C LEU A 175 12.93 -12.42 -0.42
N ALA A 176 12.34 -13.62 -0.27
CA ALA A 176 11.31 -14.11 -1.18
C ALA A 176 10.03 -13.25 -1.16
N ALA A 177 9.67 -12.71 0.01
CA ALA A 177 8.49 -11.86 0.19
C ALA A 177 8.74 -10.37 -0.15
N GLN A 178 10.00 -9.98 -0.37
CA GLN A 178 10.42 -8.58 -0.52
C GLN A 178 9.60 -7.85 -1.58
N GLU A 179 9.42 -8.44 -2.77
CA GLU A 179 8.69 -7.78 -3.87
C GLU A 179 7.22 -7.55 -3.54
N THR A 180 6.57 -8.49 -2.83
CA THR A 180 5.17 -8.33 -2.41
C THR A 180 5.05 -7.18 -1.42
N LEU A 181 5.97 -7.12 -0.45
CA LEU A 181 5.99 -6.05 0.55
C LEU A 181 6.29 -4.68 -0.09
N SER A 182 7.23 -4.61 -1.04
CA SER A 182 7.55 -3.37 -1.76
C SER A 182 6.35 -2.84 -2.55
N ASN A 183 5.57 -3.71 -3.20
CA ASN A 183 4.36 -3.29 -3.89
C ASN A 183 3.26 -2.81 -2.93
N PHE A 184 3.12 -3.45 -1.76
CA PHE A 184 2.20 -2.99 -0.73
C PHE A 184 2.57 -1.58 -0.22
N ILE A 185 3.85 -1.37 0.11
CA ILE A 185 4.37 -0.05 0.51
C ILE A 185 4.16 0.97 -0.62
N GLY A 186 4.39 0.59 -1.88
CA GLY A 186 4.11 1.43 -3.03
C GLY A 186 2.64 1.85 -3.12
N THR A 187 1.70 0.95 -2.79
CA THR A 187 0.28 1.30 -2.71
C THR A 187 0.01 2.36 -1.66
N LEU A 188 0.61 2.22 -0.47
CA LEU A 188 0.45 3.21 0.60
C LEU A 188 1.02 4.57 0.19
N ALA A 189 2.19 4.59 -0.45
CA ALA A 189 2.79 5.82 -0.96
C ALA A 189 1.87 6.51 -1.99
N LEU A 190 1.33 5.76 -2.95
CA LEU A 190 0.38 6.30 -3.93
C LEU A 190 -0.90 6.87 -3.28
N LEU A 191 -1.39 6.26 -2.19
CA LEU A 191 -2.58 6.74 -1.48
C LEU A 191 -2.32 7.99 -0.63
N VAL A 192 -1.11 8.11 -0.07
CA VAL A 192 -0.72 9.23 0.79
C VAL A 192 -0.36 10.45 -0.06
N ASP A 193 0.55 10.28 -1.03
CA ASP A 193 1.07 11.39 -1.84
C ASP A 193 0.12 11.77 -2.97
N ARG A 194 -0.77 10.85 -3.38
CA ARG A 194 -1.77 11.01 -4.45
C ARG A 194 -1.21 11.66 -5.72
N PRO A 195 -0.09 11.16 -6.30
CA PRO A 195 0.42 11.69 -7.57
C PRO A 195 -0.57 11.47 -8.73
N CYS A 196 -1.44 10.47 -8.60
CA CYS A 196 -2.55 10.21 -9.51
C CYS A 196 -3.74 9.62 -8.74
N GLU A 197 -4.94 9.89 -9.22
CA GLU A 197 -6.19 9.36 -8.68
C GLU A 197 -6.90 8.49 -9.72
N VAL A 198 -7.82 7.64 -9.28
CA VAL A 198 -8.66 6.87 -10.20
C VAL A 198 -9.48 7.84 -11.06
N GLY A 199 -9.39 7.68 -12.38
CA GLY A 199 -9.97 8.58 -13.37
C GLY A 199 -8.97 9.58 -13.98
N ASP A 200 -7.80 9.77 -13.37
CA ASP A 200 -6.77 10.64 -13.96
C ASP A 200 -6.15 9.97 -15.18
N ARG A 201 -5.98 10.73 -16.28
CA ARG A 201 -5.08 10.36 -17.37
C ARG A 201 -3.64 10.67 -16.95
N VAL A 202 -2.81 9.64 -16.97
CA VAL A 202 -1.40 9.71 -16.60
C VAL A 202 -0.54 9.20 -17.74
N GLN A 203 0.64 9.79 -17.87
CA GLN A 203 1.72 9.25 -18.67
C GLN A 203 2.82 8.76 -17.72
N PHE A 204 3.07 7.46 -17.79
CA PHE A 204 4.06 6.74 -16.99
C PHE A 204 4.90 5.90 -17.94
N GLU A 205 6.19 6.23 -18.07
CA GLU A 205 7.10 5.56 -19.02
C GLU A 205 6.51 5.54 -20.45
N ASP A 206 6.28 4.36 -21.01
CA ASP A 206 5.66 4.11 -22.32
C ASP A 206 4.13 3.98 -22.28
N VAL A 207 3.53 4.08 -21.09
CA VAL A 207 2.09 3.94 -20.88
C VAL A 207 1.43 5.32 -20.77
N ASP A 208 0.53 5.63 -21.71
CA ASP A 208 -0.36 6.80 -21.63
C ASP A 208 -1.81 6.31 -21.58
N GLY A 209 -2.51 6.65 -20.50
CA GLY A 209 -3.86 6.19 -20.28
C GLY A 209 -4.51 6.65 -18.98
N THR A 210 -5.76 6.24 -18.78
CA THR A 210 -6.55 6.59 -17.60
C THR A 210 -6.41 5.53 -16.52
N VAL A 211 -6.14 5.95 -15.28
CA VAL A 211 -6.09 5.07 -14.11
C VAL A 211 -7.49 4.53 -13.82
N GLU A 212 -7.68 3.22 -13.93
CA GLU A 212 -8.97 2.58 -13.63
C GLU A 212 -9.09 2.16 -12.17
N ALA A 213 -7.99 1.68 -11.59
CA ALA A 213 -7.96 1.19 -10.22
C ALA A 213 -6.53 1.12 -9.69
N VAL A 214 -6.35 1.52 -8.44
CA VAL A 214 -5.14 1.24 -7.67
C VAL A 214 -5.41 0.02 -6.80
N GLY A 215 -4.85 -1.14 -7.17
CA GLY A 215 -4.97 -2.38 -6.40
C GLY A 215 -3.89 -2.51 -5.32
N LEU A 216 -3.86 -3.63 -4.60
CA LEU A 216 -2.90 -3.88 -3.51
C LEU A 216 -1.45 -4.08 -3.99
N ARG A 217 -1.27 -4.58 -5.23
CA ARG A 217 0.05 -4.87 -5.81
C ARG A 217 0.36 -4.02 -7.04
N SER A 218 -0.68 -3.63 -7.77
CA SER A 218 -0.55 -3.01 -9.09
C SER A 218 -1.70 -2.05 -9.36
N THR A 219 -1.39 -1.02 -10.15
CA THR A 219 -2.34 -0.06 -10.70
C THR A 219 -2.73 -0.51 -12.11
N ARG A 220 -4.01 -0.44 -12.44
CA ARG A 220 -4.53 -0.71 -13.78
C ARG A 220 -4.72 0.61 -14.52
N ILE A 221 -4.12 0.72 -15.69
CA ILE A 221 -4.20 1.89 -16.56
C ILE A 221 -4.81 1.44 -17.89
N ARG A 222 -5.91 2.07 -18.31
CA ARG A 222 -6.49 1.86 -19.63
C ARG A 222 -5.82 2.80 -20.62
N THR A 223 -5.10 2.25 -21.58
CA THR A 223 -4.43 3.01 -22.64
C THR A 223 -5.45 3.71 -23.54
N LEU A 224 -4.99 4.66 -24.34
CA LEU A 224 -5.83 5.34 -25.33
C LEU A 224 -6.35 4.39 -26.42
N ASP A 225 -5.66 3.27 -26.66
CA ASP A 225 -6.09 2.20 -27.56
C ASP A 225 -7.16 1.27 -26.93
N GLY A 226 -7.49 1.50 -25.65
CA GLY A 226 -8.52 0.75 -24.92
C GLY A 226 -8.03 -0.52 -24.23
N THR A 227 -6.74 -0.87 -24.33
CA THR A 227 -6.13 -2.01 -23.62
C THR A 227 -5.87 -1.66 -22.15
N VAL A 228 -5.77 -2.67 -21.28
CA VAL A 228 -5.49 -2.47 -19.85
C VAL A 228 -4.10 -2.97 -19.52
N VAL A 229 -3.24 -2.06 -19.08
CA VAL A 229 -1.88 -2.35 -18.61
C VAL A 229 -1.88 -2.36 -17.09
N SER A 230 -1.22 -3.37 -16.50
CA SER A 230 -1.09 -3.49 -15.05
C SER A 230 0.33 -3.20 -14.62
N VAL A 231 0.52 -2.07 -13.94
CA VAL A 231 1.84 -1.59 -13.51
C VAL A 231 2.03 -1.89 -12.02
N PRO A 232 3.13 -2.55 -11.62
CA PRO A 232 3.47 -2.75 -10.21
C PRO A 232 3.54 -1.43 -9.43
N ASN A 233 2.93 -1.38 -8.25
CA ASN A 233 2.85 -0.16 -7.45
C ASN A 233 4.24 0.34 -7.00
N ARG A 234 5.21 -0.56 -6.80
CA ARG A 234 6.59 -0.16 -6.48
C ARG A 234 7.25 0.66 -7.60
N LEU A 235 6.86 0.45 -8.86
CA LEU A 235 7.41 1.19 -9.99
C LEU A 235 6.76 2.56 -10.05
N MET A 236 5.43 2.61 -9.99
CA MET A 236 4.66 3.87 -9.96
C MET A 236 5.12 4.79 -8.82
N ALA A 237 5.28 4.26 -7.60
CA ALA A 237 5.67 5.05 -6.44
C ALA A 237 7.10 5.63 -6.52
N ASN A 238 7.99 5.03 -7.30
CA ASN A 238 9.40 5.43 -7.39
C ASN A 238 9.75 6.20 -8.66
N ALA A 239 8.84 6.29 -9.65
CA ALA A 239 9.11 6.95 -10.92
C ALA A 239 8.40 8.30 -11.05
N LYS A 240 8.80 9.06 -12.06
CA LYS A 240 8.16 10.33 -12.43
C LYS A 240 6.83 10.03 -13.11
N ILE A 241 5.73 10.51 -12.52
CA ILE A 241 4.38 10.40 -13.10
C ILE A 241 4.01 11.77 -13.68
N ASN A 242 3.71 11.81 -14.98
CA ASN A 242 3.17 13.01 -15.62
C ASN A 242 1.64 12.93 -15.60
N ASN A 243 1.01 13.63 -14.65
CA ASN A 243 -0.44 13.64 -14.51
C ASN A 243 -1.09 14.66 -15.47
N ILE A 244 -1.56 14.15 -16.61
CA ILE A 244 -2.18 14.96 -17.68
C ILE A 244 -3.52 15.55 -17.22
N ALA A 245 -4.24 14.87 -16.33
CA ALA A 245 -5.55 15.33 -15.84
C ALA A 245 -5.45 16.60 -14.97
N LYS A 246 -4.33 16.83 -14.30
CA LYS A 246 -4.12 17.99 -13.43
C LYS A 246 -3.58 19.23 -14.16
N ARG A 247 -3.35 19.17 -15.49
CA ARG A 247 -2.83 20.33 -16.25
C ARG A 247 -3.88 21.45 -16.33
N PRO A 248 -3.51 22.72 -16.11
CA PRO A 248 -4.45 23.84 -16.22
C PRO A 248 -4.73 24.24 -17.68
N THR A 249 -3.74 24.05 -18.55
CA THR A 249 -3.79 24.43 -19.96
C THR A 249 -3.02 23.44 -20.82
N ILE A 250 -3.26 23.44 -22.13
CA ILE A 250 -2.50 22.69 -23.12
C ILE A 250 -1.58 23.64 -23.87
N LYS A 251 -0.28 23.44 -23.75
CA LYS A 251 0.71 24.16 -24.57
C LYS A 251 0.70 23.59 -25.98
N ASN A 252 0.32 24.41 -26.96
CA ASN A 252 0.51 24.13 -28.37
C ASN A 252 1.70 24.94 -28.90
N MET A 253 2.58 24.31 -29.68
CA MET A 253 3.78 24.92 -30.23
C MET A 253 3.96 24.48 -31.68
N TYR A 254 3.94 25.44 -32.59
CA TYR A 254 4.08 25.21 -34.02
C TYR A 254 4.81 26.37 -34.70
N THR A 255 5.31 26.11 -35.91
CA THR A 255 6.00 27.12 -36.72
C THR A 255 5.14 27.45 -37.93
N VAL A 256 4.89 28.74 -38.14
CA VAL A 256 4.26 29.26 -39.35
C VAL A 256 5.38 29.77 -40.26
N GLY A 257 5.56 29.11 -41.41
CA GLY A 257 6.53 29.52 -42.42
C GLY A 257 5.89 30.39 -43.49
N ILE A 258 6.46 31.56 -43.78
CA ILE A 258 6.06 32.41 -44.90
C ILE A 258 7.21 32.51 -45.92
N VAL A 259 6.89 32.83 -47.18
CA VAL A 259 7.87 32.84 -48.28
C VAL A 259 9.00 33.86 -48.04
N TYR A 260 10.22 33.56 -48.52
CA TYR A 260 11.39 34.45 -48.40
C TYR A 260 11.21 35.80 -49.08
N ASP A 261 10.41 35.84 -50.14
CA ASP A 261 10.12 37.07 -50.89
C ASP A 261 9.14 37.98 -50.14
N THR A 262 8.64 37.58 -48.95
CA THR A 262 7.74 38.40 -48.14
C THR A 262 8.47 39.67 -47.67
N PRO A 263 8.00 40.87 -48.05
CA PRO A 263 8.61 42.13 -47.62
C PRO A 263 8.55 42.31 -46.09
N TYR A 264 9.43 43.16 -45.56
CA TYR A 264 9.51 43.45 -44.13
C TYR A 264 8.18 43.89 -43.52
N GLU A 265 7.44 44.75 -44.22
CA GLU A 265 6.14 45.28 -43.78
C GLU A 265 5.11 44.14 -43.69
N LYS A 266 5.12 43.21 -44.65
CA LYS A 266 4.24 42.04 -44.66
C LYS A 266 4.61 41.02 -43.59
N LEU A 267 5.89 40.86 -43.28
CA LEU A 267 6.33 40.06 -42.14
C LEU A 267 5.86 40.66 -40.80
N GLN A 268 5.94 41.98 -40.63
CA GLN A 268 5.38 42.65 -39.46
C GLN A 268 3.85 42.49 -39.37
N GLU A 269 3.16 42.60 -40.51
CA GLU A 269 1.72 42.35 -40.61
C GLU A 269 1.36 40.90 -40.24
N ALA A 270 2.12 39.91 -40.69
CA ALA A 270 1.95 38.51 -40.33
C ALA A 270 2.04 38.29 -38.81
N LEU A 271 3.08 38.86 -38.17
CA LEU A 271 3.25 38.81 -36.71
C LEU A 271 2.08 39.47 -35.99
N ARG A 272 1.59 40.61 -36.48
CA ARG A 272 0.43 41.30 -35.90
C ARG A 272 -0.82 40.44 -36.01
N ILE A 273 -1.13 39.90 -37.18
CA ILE A 273 -2.31 39.05 -37.40
C ILE A 273 -2.30 37.85 -36.46
N LEU A 274 -1.17 37.13 -36.38
CA LEU A 274 -1.04 35.97 -35.48
C LEU A 274 -1.31 36.34 -34.02
N ARG A 275 -0.80 37.49 -33.57
CA ARG A 275 -1.04 37.99 -32.20
C ARG A 275 -2.50 38.36 -31.98
N GLU A 276 -3.13 39.04 -32.94
CA GLU A 276 -4.55 39.42 -32.87
C GLU A 276 -5.47 38.21 -32.80
N VAL A 277 -5.26 37.23 -33.68
CA VAL A 277 -6.07 36.00 -33.72
C VAL A 277 -5.96 35.25 -32.40
N LEU A 278 -4.75 35.06 -31.89
CA LEU A 278 -4.54 34.36 -30.62
C LEU A 278 -5.08 35.16 -29.43
N ALA A 279 -4.88 36.47 -29.39
CA ALA A 279 -5.40 37.33 -28.32
C ALA A 279 -6.93 37.40 -28.30
N GLY A 280 -7.58 37.33 -29.47
CA GLY A 280 -9.03 37.38 -29.62
C GLY A 280 -9.74 36.04 -29.37
N HIS A 281 -9.01 34.91 -29.46
CA HIS A 281 -9.64 33.60 -29.35
C HIS A 281 -10.00 33.23 -27.90
N PRO A 282 -11.25 32.82 -27.59
CA PRO A 282 -11.69 32.52 -26.22
C PRO A 282 -10.87 31.41 -25.53
N SER A 283 -10.33 30.48 -26.31
CA SER A 283 -9.55 29.35 -25.80
C SER A 283 -8.15 29.75 -25.34
N THR A 284 -7.61 30.90 -25.75
CA THR A 284 -6.23 31.29 -25.46
C THR A 284 -6.11 31.85 -24.05
N ASP A 285 -5.19 31.29 -23.26
CA ASP A 285 -4.79 31.78 -21.95
C ASP A 285 -3.60 32.74 -22.04
N ASN A 286 -2.56 32.30 -22.74
CA ASN A 286 -1.36 33.07 -23.01
C ASN A 286 -0.80 32.69 -24.39
N TYR A 287 0.00 33.56 -25.00
CA TYR A 287 0.62 33.29 -26.29
C TYR A 287 1.96 34.00 -26.46
N TRP A 288 2.86 33.39 -27.23
CA TRP A 288 4.11 33.96 -27.71
C TRP A 288 4.18 33.82 -29.23
N VAL A 289 4.44 34.93 -29.92
CA VAL A 289 4.59 35.00 -31.37
C VAL A 289 5.81 35.82 -31.71
N TYR A 290 6.82 35.17 -32.27
CA TYR A 290 8.11 35.78 -32.61
C TYR A 290 8.65 35.23 -33.92
N PHE A 291 9.24 36.11 -34.72
CA PHE A 291 10.10 35.67 -35.82
C PHE A 291 11.34 35.01 -35.22
N LYS A 292 11.51 33.71 -35.48
CA LYS A 292 12.47 32.86 -34.78
C LYS A 292 13.77 32.73 -35.57
N GLU A 293 13.66 32.40 -36.86
CA GLU A 293 14.81 32.05 -37.68
C GLU A 293 14.50 32.17 -39.18
N PHE A 294 15.56 32.27 -39.98
CA PHE A 294 15.54 32.08 -41.42
C PHE A 294 15.74 30.57 -41.70
N GLY A 295 14.66 29.87 -42.08
CA GLY A 295 14.67 28.43 -42.34
C GLY A 295 15.15 28.06 -43.75
N PRO A 296 15.30 26.78 -44.10
CA PRO A 296 15.85 26.39 -45.40
C PRO A 296 15.06 26.89 -46.63
N TYR A 297 13.74 27.07 -46.49
CA TYR A 297 12.84 27.49 -47.56
C TYR A 297 11.75 28.48 -47.07
N SER A 298 11.84 28.97 -45.84
CA SER A 298 10.81 29.80 -45.21
C SER A 298 11.36 30.77 -44.17
N LEU A 299 10.69 31.91 -44.01
CA LEU A 299 10.81 32.77 -42.83
C LEU A 299 9.98 32.17 -41.69
N ASN A 300 10.61 31.66 -40.64
CA ASN A 300 9.95 30.88 -39.60
C ASN A 300 9.46 31.78 -38.46
N ILE A 301 8.15 31.85 -38.28
CA ILE A 301 7.51 32.46 -37.13
C ILE A 301 7.16 31.36 -36.13
N LEU A 302 7.74 31.44 -34.93
CA LEU A 302 7.39 30.56 -33.82
C LEU A 302 6.10 31.04 -33.16
N VAL A 303 5.12 30.16 -33.08
CA VAL A 303 3.85 30.38 -32.40
C VAL A 303 3.72 29.37 -31.26
N ILE A 304 3.59 29.89 -30.04
CA ILE A 304 3.29 29.11 -28.85
C ILE A 304 2.04 29.70 -28.22
N HIS A 305 1.05 28.87 -27.90
CA HIS A 305 -0.10 29.32 -27.10
C HIS A 305 -0.50 28.26 -26.09
N TRP A 306 -1.14 28.71 -25.02
CA TRP A 306 -1.69 27.86 -23.98
C TRP A 306 -3.21 27.88 -24.08
N CYS A 307 -3.80 26.74 -24.42
CA CYS A 307 -5.25 26.58 -24.55
C CYS A 307 -5.87 26.22 -23.20
N LYS A 308 -6.93 26.94 -22.80
CA LYS A 308 -7.71 26.73 -21.57
C LYS A 308 -8.50 25.42 -21.57
N TYR A 309 -8.85 24.92 -22.75
CA TYR A 309 -9.60 23.67 -22.86
C TYR A 309 -8.68 22.48 -22.64
N THR A 310 -8.91 21.75 -21.55
CA THR A 310 -8.11 20.57 -21.18
C THR A 310 -8.64 19.27 -21.79
N ALA A 311 -9.92 19.26 -22.16
CA ALA A 311 -10.54 18.21 -22.96
C ALA A 311 -9.93 18.20 -24.37
N TYR A 312 -9.38 17.07 -24.78
CA TYR A 312 -8.56 17.00 -25.98
C TYR A 312 -9.34 17.31 -27.27
N GLN A 313 -10.59 16.87 -27.36
CA GLN A 313 -11.45 17.20 -28.49
C GLN A 313 -11.67 18.71 -28.64
N LYS A 314 -12.03 19.41 -27.56
CA LYS A 314 -12.21 20.88 -27.57
C LYS A 314 -10.92 21.62 -27.91
N PHE A 315 -9.78 21.07 -27.52
CA PHE A 315 -8.48 21.61 -27.91
C PHE A 315 -8.25 21.50 -29.42
N LEU A 316 -8.64 20.38 -30.04
CA LEU A 316 -8.55 20.21 -31.49
C LEU A 316 -9.49 21.16 -32.22
N GLU A 317 -10.75 21.28 -31.77
CA GLU A 317 -11.74 22.23 -32.31
C GLU A 317 -11.20 23.68 -32.26
N ALA A 318 -10.71 24.13 -31.10
CA ALA A 318 -10.12 25.47 -30.98
C ALA A 318 -8.86 25.65 -31.83
N THR A 319 -8.06 24.60 -32.01
CA THR A 319 -6.88 24.66 -32.88
C THR A 319 -7.27 24.79 -34.35
N GLU A 320 -8.33 24.10 -34.78
CA GLU A 320 -8.90 24.23 -36.12
C GLU A 320 -9.42 25.65 -36.36
N GLU A 321 -10.23 26.19 -35.45
CA GLU A 321 -10.78 27.56 -35.52
C GLU A 321 -9.66 28.60 -35.66
N ILE A 322 -8.63 28.53 -34.81
CA ILE A 322 -7.46 29.42 -34.87
C ILE A 322 -6.74 29.30 -36.21
N ASN A 323 -6.48 28.07 -36.68
CA ASN A 323 -5.75 27.85 -37.93
C ASN A 323 -6.52 28.34 -39.16
N LEU A 324 -7.84 28.14 -39.19
CA LEU A 324 -8.71 28.62 -40.27
C LEU A 324 -8.76 30.15 -40.30
N GLU A 325 -8.84 30.80 -39.13
CA GLU A 325 -8.83 32.26 -39.06
C GLU A 325 -7.46 32.85 -39.45
N ILE A 326 -6.35 32.24 -39.04
CA ILE A 326 -5.02 32.62 -39.51
C ILE A 326 -4.93 32.50 -41.03
N LYS A 327 -5.41 31.39 -41.61
CA LYS A 327 -5.41 31.16 -43.05
C LYS A 327 -6.17 32.25 -43.80
N ARG A 328 -7.40 32.55 -43.35
CA ARG A 328 -8.27 33.58 -43.95
C ARG A 328 -7.61 34.96 -43.92
N ARG A 329 -7.08 35.38 -42.76
CA ARG A 329 -6.45 36.69 -42.59
C ARG A 329 -5.14 36.83 -43.36
N PHE A 330 -4.40 35.75 -43.52
CA PHE A 330 -3.18 35.73 -44.34
C PHE A 330 -3.52 35.88 -45.83
N GLU A 331 -4.57 35.22 -46.32
CA GLU A 331 -5.06 35.40 -47.70
C GLU A 331 -5.50 36.85 -47.96
N GLU A 332 -6.29 37.44 -47.06
CA GLU A 332 -6.75 38.83 -47.17
C GLU A 332 -5.58 39.83 -47.17
N ALA A 333 -4.53 39.53 -46.43
CA ALA A 333 -3.32 40.33 -46.38
C ALA A 333 -2.32 40.02 -47.51
N GLY A 334 -2.59 39.03 -48.38
CA GLY A 334 -1.65 38.61 -49.44
C GLY A 334 -0.34 38.05 -48.89
N ILE A 335 -0.39 37.36 -47.75
CA ILE A 335 0.76 36.70 -47.12
C ILE A 335 0.73 35.23 -47.51
N GLU A 336 1.76 34.79 -48.22
CA GLU A 336 1.85 33.42 -48.72
C GLU A 336 2.58 32.50 -47.73
N PHE A 337 1.98 31.32 -47.49
CA PHE A 337 2.63 30.26 -46.74
C PHE A 337 3.75 29.65 -47.56
N ALA A 338 4.90 29.44 -46.93
CA ALA A 338 6.00 28.77 -47.59
C ALA A 338 5.69 27.28 -47.78
N PHE A 339 6.04 26.78 -48.95
CA PHE A 339 6.14 25.36 -49.26
C PHE A 339 7.61 25.01 -49.49
N PRO A 340 8.02 23.74 -49.31
CA PRO A 340 9.39 23.33 -49.62
C PRO A 340 9.72 23.63 -51.08
N THR A 341 10.62 24.59 -51.31
CA THR A 341 11.11 24.98 -52.63
C THR A 341 12.56 24.55 -52.82
N GLN A 342 12.92 24.20 -54.05
CA GLN A 342 14.29 23.90 -54.45
C GLN A 342 14.62 24.62 -55.75
N THR A 343 15.76 25.28 -55.79
CA THR A 343 16.33 25.82 -57.02
C THR A 343 17.15 24.74 -57.69
N ILE A 344 16.67 24.19 -58.81
CA ILE A 344 17.41 23.21 -59.61
C ILE A 344 18.19 23.97 -60.69
N GLN A 345 19.52 23.95 -60.60
CA GLN A 345 20.38 24.40 -61.68
C GLN A 345 20.67 23.23 -62.63
N VAL A 346 20.08 23.26 -63.82
CA VAL A 346 20.32 22.25 -64.86
C VAL A 346 21.52 22.68 -65.71
N GLN A 347 22.68 22.04 -65.52
CA GLN A 347 23.86 22.25 -66.38
C GLN A 347 23.63 21.61 -67.76
N GLY A 348 23.76 22.41 -68.83
CA GLY A 348 23.77 21.92 -70.23
C GLY A 348 22.60 22.36 -71.11
N LEU A 349 21.63 23.13 -70.61
CA LEU A 349 20.60 23.76 -71.45
C LEU A 349 21.12 25.08 -72.06
N PRO A 350 20.94 25.33 -73.37
CA PRO A 350 21.24 26.64 -73.95
C PRO A 350 20.40 27.72 -73.26
N PRO A 351 20.92 28.94 -73.06
CA PRO A 351 20.20 29.99 -72.35
C PRO A 351 18.87 30.28 -73.06
N LEU A 352 17.77 30.08 -72.35
CA LEU A 352 16.45 30.50 -72.82
C LEU A 352 16.50 32.02 -72.97
N GLY A 353 16.38 32.50 -74.21
CA GLY A 353 16.34 33.92 -74.53
C GLY A 353 15.25 34.59 -73.71
N LYS A 354 15.60 35.68 -73.02
CA LYS A 354 14.62 36.52 -72.32
C LYS A 354 13.67 37.09 -73.38
N SER A 355 12.39 36.71 -73.33
CA SER A 355 11.30 37.34 -74.09
C SER A 355 10.85 38.62 -73.39
#